data_AF-A0A969HVI2-F1
#
_entry.id   AF-A0A969HVI2-F1
#
_cell.length_a   1.000
_cell.length_b   1.000
_cell.length_c   1.000
_cell.angle_alpha   90.00
_cell.angle_beta   90.00
_cell.angle_gamma   90.00
#
_symmetry.space_group_name_H-M   'P 1'
#
loop_
_entity.id
_entity.type
_entity.pdbx_description
1 polymer ?
#
loop_
_entity_poly.entity_id
_entity_poly.type
_entity_poly.pdbx_seq_one_letter_code
_entity_poly.pdbx_strand_id
1 'polypeptide(L)'
;LAAGAALVTAGGIALAAQSTAIDGPGVRPPGTTGHDRVALLTEPVTVPQQRGAMAPPPPPSSVADLPDPDIDSEALADALQQVLDSDLVCTDAATAEDDNDNIAYRNPRMGEHPSVLVTGFYPKNLGANYSVTTHVRRGSSLKTQYISLTRSLDVARGKQNPDIPIYVIDLDLVVGEVIDLSIPNVRDARIPRDQIARNYAASSAEVLVLGWIPPEAIRGTINFMQSVGN
;
A
#
# COMPACT_ATOMS: atom_id res chain seq x y z
N LEU A 1 -30.78 -53.15 -4.57
CA LEU A 1 -30.16 -51.93 -4.00
C LEU A 1 -28.77 -51.82 -4.64
N ALA A 2 -28.69 -51.37 -5.89
CA ALA A 2 -28.62 -49.98 -6.37
C ALA A 2 -27.16 -49.50 -6.48
N ALA A 3 -26.67 -49.37 -7.72
CA ALA A 3 -25.66 -48.40 -8.13
C ALA A 3 -25.59 -48.39 -9.67
N GLY A 4 -26.30 -47.43 -10.27
CA GLY A 4 -26.17 -47.08 -11.68
C GLY A 4 -25.03 -46.08 -11.86
N ALA A 5 -24.17 -46.30 -12.86
CA ALA A 5 -23.16 -45.34 -13.30
C ALA A 5 -23.61 -44.78 -14.66
N ALA A 6 -23.95 -43.49 -14.66
CA ALA A 6 -24.30 -42.72 -15.84
C ALA A 6 -23.03 -42.27 -16.58
N LEU A 7 -23.01 -42.51 -17.89
CA LEU A 7 -21.99 -42.11 -18.84
C LEU A 7 -22.26 -40.65 -19.27
N VAL A 8 -21.31 -39.73 -19.01
CA VAL A 8 -21.39 -38.33 -19.44
C VAL A 8 -20.69 -38.17 -20.78
N THR A 9 -21.44 -37.73 -21.78
CA THR A 9 -20.98 -37.45 -23.14
C THR A 9 -20.30 -36.07 -23.22
N ALA A 10 -19.06 -36.04 -23.71
CA ALA A 10 -18.32 -34.81 -24.00
C ALA A 10 -18.81 -34.20 -25.33
N GLY A 11 -19.41 -33.01 -25.27
CA GLY A 11 -19.73 -32.18 -26.43
C GLY A 11 -18.67 -31.11 -26.63
N GLY A 12 -17.80 -31.28 -27.62
CA GLY A 12 -16.89 -30.25 -28.11
C GLY A 12 -17.62 -29.28 -29.05
N ILE A 13 -17.55 -27.98 -28.76
CA ILE A 13 -18.00 -26.92 -29.66
C ILE A 13 -16.76 -26.26 -30.25
N ALA A 14 -16.59 -26.42 -31.56
CA ALA A 14 -15.59 -25.73 -32.36
C ALA A 14 -15.99 -24.27 -32.56
N LEU A 15 -15.08 -23.34 -32.25
CA LEU A 15 -15.22 -21.91 -32.50
C LEU A 15 -14.62 -21.60 -33.88
N ALA A 16 -15.48 -21.40 -34.89
CA ALA A 16 -15.07 -20.93 -36.21
C ALA A 16 -14.96 -19.40 -36.20
N ALA A 17 -13.76 -18.92 -36.54
CA ALA A 17 -13.50 -17.53 -36.87
C ALA A 17 -14.19 -17.16 -38.19
N GLN A 18 -14.82 -15.99 -38.26
CA GLN A 18 -15.08 -15.31 -39.53
C GLN A 18 -14.70 -13.84 -39.41
N SER A 19 -13.69 -13.53 -40.22
CA SER A 19 -13.21 -12.22 -40.63
C SER A 19 -14.09 -11.75 -41.79
N THR A 20 -14.59 -10.52 -41.73
CA THR A 20 -15.00 -9.76 -42.92
C THR A 20 -14.61 -8.30 -42.75
N ALA A 21 -13.59 -7.93 -43.52
CA ALA A 21 -13.35 -6.56 -43.94
C ALA A 21 -14.48 -6.13 -44.89
N ILE A 22 -14.94 -4.89 -44.75
CA ILE A 22 -15.67 -4.20 -45.82
C ILE A 22 -14.96 -2.88 -46.09
N ASP A 23 -14.47 -2.82 -47.32
CA ASP A 23 -13.82 -1.72 -48.01
C ASP A 23 -14.91 -0.73 -48.50
N GLY A 24 -14.64 0.56 -48.45
CA GLY A 24 -15.57 1.62 -48.87
C GLY A 24 -14.83 2.74 -49.62
N PRO A 25 -15.30 3.16 -50.82
CA PRO A 25 -14.55 4.06 -51.68
C PRO A 25 -14.68 5.54 -51.27
N GLY A 26 -13.62 6.29 -51.54
CA GLY A 26 -13.42 7.65 -51.06
C GLY A 26 -14.26 8.75 -51.70
N VAL A 27 -14.28 9.88 -50.98
CA VAL A 27 -14.65 11.21 -51.48
C VAL A 27 -13.62 12.21 -50.95
N ARG A 28 -13.02 12.97 -51.88
CA ARG A 28 -12.06 14.06 -51.63
C ARG A 28 -12.74 15.30 -51.00
N PRO A 29 -11.99 16.15 -50.28
CA PRO A 29 -12.52 17.37 -49.66
C PRO A 29 -12.39 18.60 -50.57
N PRO A 30 -13.19 19.66 -50.33
CA PRO A 30 -12.80 21.02 -50.70
C PRO A 30 -12.66 21.96 -49.48
N GLY A 31 -11.63 22.80 -49.53
CA GLY A 31 -11.78 24.23 -49.25
C GLY A 31 -11.67 24.73 -47.80
N THR A 32 -10.44 25.11 -47.44
CA THR A 32 -10.01 26.40 -46.85
C THR A 32 -11.02 27.39 -46.25
N THR A 33 -10.56 27.98 -45.14
CA THR A 33 -10.74 29.38 -44.65
C THR A 33 -11.75 29.58 -43.52
N GLY A 34 -11.25 30.02 -42.37
CA GLY A 34 -12.09 30.47 -41.26
C GLY A 34 -11.26 30.67 -40.00
N HIS A 35 -10.63 31.84 -39.90
CA HIS A 35 -10.08 32.35 -38.66
C HIS A 35 -11.18 32.40 -37.61
N ASP A 36 -10.98 31.80 -36.44
CA ASP A 36 -11.49 32.41 -35.21
C ASP A 36 -10.59 32.11 -34.02
N ARG A 37 -10.05 33.18 -33.45
CA ARG A 37 -9.19 33.17 -32.27
C ARG A 37 -10.10 33.38 -31.06
N VAL A 38 -10.52 32.29 -30.42
CA VAL A 38 -11.06 32.38 -29.06
C VAL A 38 -9.91 32.19 -28.09
N ALA A 39 -9.37 33.30 -27.61
CA ALA A 39 -8.45 33.32 -26.48
C ALA A 39 -9.26 32.98 -25.20
N LEU A 40 -9.18 31.73 -24.75
CA LEU A 40 -9.49 31.41 -23.35
C LEU A 40 -8.30 31.84 -22.50
N LEU A 41 -8.48 32.95 -21.79
CA LEU A 41 -7.67 33.32 -20.64
C LEU A 41 -7.97 32.31 -19.52
N THR A 42 -7.13 31.29 -19.38
CA THR A 42 -7.04 30.51 -18.15
C THR A 42 -6.07 31.21 -17.21
N GLU A 43 -6.61 31.78 -16.14
CA GLU A 43 -5.87 32.33 -15.01
C GLU A 43 -4.82 31.33 -14.48
N PRO A 44 -3.61 31.78 -14.10
CA PRO A 44 -2.63 30.90 -13.48
C PRO A 44 -3.12 30.45 -12.10
N VAL A 45 -3.31 29.14 -11.94
CA VAL A 45 -3.50 28.50 -10.63
C VAL A 45 -2.29 28.82 -9.77
N THR A 46 -2.49 29.64 -8.74
CA THR A 46 -1.50 29.89 -7.70
C THR A 46 -1.41 28.63 -6.84
N VAL A 47 -0.36 27.84 -7.06
CA VAL A 47 -0.01 26.72 -6.18
C VAL A 47 0.35 27.31 -4.80
N PRO A 48 -0.31 26.88 -3.71
CA PRO A 48 0.09 27.33 -2.38
C PRO A 48 1.53 26.88 -2.12
N GLN A 49 2.38 27.86 -1.88
CA GLN A 49 3.78 27.70 -1.51
C GLN A 49 3.83 26.84 -0.23
N GLN A 50 4.22 25.57 -0.37
CA GLN A 50 4.47 24.68 0.76
C GLN A 50 5.42 25.40 1.72
N ARG A 51 4.96 25.64 2.95
CA ARG A 51 5.83 26.11 4.04
C ARG A 51 7.00 25.15 4.14
N GLY A 52 8.21 25.71 4.17
CA GLY A 52 9.47 24.97 4.08
C GLY A 52 9.47 23.74 4.98
N ALA A 53 9.42 22.56 4.35
CA ALA A 53 9.80 21.33 4.99
C ALA A 53 11.25 21.49 5.45
N MET A 54 11.49 21.42 6.76
CA MET A 54 12.82 21.13 7.28
C MET A 54 13.32 19.91 6.51
N ALA A 55 14.50 20.03 5.89
CA ALA A 55 15.10 18.89 5.21
C ALA A 55 15.17 17.73 6.20
N PRO A 56 14.67 16.53 5.84
CA PRO A 56 14.77 15.38 6.72
C PRO A 56 16.25 15.15 7.06
N PRO A 57 16.58 14.71 8.29
CA PRO A 57 17.95 14.36 8.63
C PRO A 57 18.45 13.33 7.61
N PRO A 58 19.72 13.45 7.16
CA PRO A 58 20.25 12.54 6.17
C PRO A 58 20.17 11.10 6.69
N PRO A 59 19.82 10.13 5.85
CA PRO A 59 19.85 8.73 6.25
C PRO A 59 21.28 8.35 6.67
N PRO A 60 21.45 7.51 7.70
CA PRO A 60 22.77 7.04 8.10
C PRO A 60 23.44 6.34 6.89
N SER A 61 24.67 6.75 6.58
CA SER A 61 25.37 6.36 5.35
C SER A 61 25.89 4.91 5.40
N SER A 62 25.78 4.24 6.54
CA SER A 62 26.13 2.85 6.73
C SER A 62 25.36 2.25 7.92
N VAL A 63 25.28 0.91 8.00
CA VAL A 63 24.75 0.20 9.18
C VAL A 63 25.59 0.48 10.44
N ALA A 64 26.82 1.00 10.28
CA ALA A 64 27.72 1.39 11.35
C ALA A 64 27.55 2.86 11.80
N ASP A 65 26.71 3.65 11.11
CA ASP A 65 26.31 5.01 11.49
C ASP A 65 24.90 5.06 12.11
N LEU A 66 24.29 3.90 12.38
CA LEU A 66 23.18 3.88 13.32
C LEU A 66 23.75 4.35 14.66
N PRO A 67 23.16 5.36 15.33
CA PRO A 67 23.56 5.69 16.69
C PRO A 67 23.56 4.37 17.46
N ASP A 68 24.70 4.04 18.09
CA ASP A 68 24.76 2.95 19.05
C ASP A 68 23.57 3.21 19.97
N PRO A 69 22.58 2.30 20.04
CA PRO A 69 21.42 2.55 20.84
C PRO A 69 21.84 2.37 22.30
N ASP A 70 22.51 3.38 22.84
CA ASP A 70 22.16 3.95 24.14
C ASP A 70 20.74 4.54 24.01
N ILE A 71 19.79 3.71 23.53
CA ILE A 71 18.38 3.92 23.76
C ILE A 71 18.29 3.77 25.25
N ASP A 72 18.11 4.91 25.91
CA ASP A 72 17.88 4.98 27.33
C ASP A 72 16.87 3.89 27.67
N SER A 73 17.30 2.90 28.47
CA SER A 73 16.47 1.77 28.83
C SER A 73 15.17 2.23 29.49
N GLU A 74 15.18 3.44 30.07
CA GLU A 74 14.02 4.13 30.62
C GLU A 74 13.07 4.60 29.51
N ALA A 75 13.56 5.17 28.40
CA ALA A 75 12.72 5.56 27.26
C ALA A 75 12.08 4.36 26.53
N LEU A 76 12.80 3.23 26.43
CA LEU A 76 12.22 1.99 25.91
C LEU A 76 11.18 1.41 26.87
N ALA A 77 11.46 1.44 28.18
CA ALA A 77 10.52 1.00 29.20
C ALA A 77 9.26 1.87 29.21
N ASP A 78 9.38 3.19 29.12
CA ASP A 78 8.24 4.12 29.04
C ASP A 78 7.44 3.92 27.76
N ALA A 79 8.09 3.73 26.60
CA ALA A 79 7.39 3.44 25.35
C ALA A 79 6.66 2.08 25.38
N LEU A 80 7.28 1.05 25.97
CA LEU A 80 6.66 -0.25 26.18
C LEU A 80 5.49 -0.17 27.16
N GLN A 81 5.66 0.57 28.25
CA GLN A 81 4.62 0.80 29.25
C GLN A 81 3.46 1.60 28.63
N GLN A 82 3.75 2.60 27.80
CA GLN A 82 2.73 3.34 27.06
C GLN A 82 1.98 2.44 26.06
N VAL A 83 2.61 1.43 25.46
CA VAL A 83 1.90 0.44 24.62
C VAL A 83 1.11 -0.58 25.44
N LEU A 84 1.61 -1.00 26.59
CA LEU A 84 0.89 -1.89 27.52
C LEU A 84 -0.31 -1.20 28.17
N ASP A 85 -0.19 0.10 28.50
CA ASP A 85 -1.25 0.92 29.06
C ASP A 85 -2.18 1.49 27.98
N SER A 86 -1.73 1.49 26.71
CA SER A 86 -2.59 1.64 25.55
C SER A 86 -3.33 0.34 25.29
N ASP A 87 -4.18 -0.06 26.24
CA ASP A 87 -5.47 -0.69 25.93
C ASP A 87 -6.29 0.34 25.12
N LEU A 88 -5.81 0.69 23.92
CA LEU A 88 -6.66 1.12 22.84
C LEU A 88 -7.43 -0.14 22.45
N VAL A 89 -8.47 -0.36 23.23
CA VAL A 89 -9.58 -1.24 22.93
C VAL A 89 -10.18 -0.70 21.63
N CYS A 90 -9.57 -1.09 20.50
CA CYS A 90 -10.31 -1.27 19.27
C CYS A 90 -11.18 -2.53 19.48
N THR A 91 -12.13 -2.45 20.41
CA THR A 91 -13.27 -3.36 20.47
C THR A 91 -13.83 -3.47 19.07
N ASP A 92 -14.20 -4.69 18.69
CA ASP A 92 -14.69 -5.10 17.37
C ASP A 92 -16.01 -4.40 16.97
N ALA A 93 -15.95 -3.08 16.83
CA ALA A 93 -16.99 -2.19 16.38
C ALA A 93 -16.32 -1.01 15.68
N ALA A 94 -15.90 -1.25 14.44
CA ALA A 94 -15.74 -0.21 13.43
C ALA A 94 -17.12 0.41 13.13
N THR A 95 -17.68 1.10 14.12
CA THR A 95 -18.86 1.94 14.01
C THR A 95 -18.63 3.19 14.84
N ALA A 96 -17.74 4.06 14.35
CA ALA A 96 -17.75 5.47 14.69
C ALA A 96 -17.30 6.22 13.44
N GLU A 97 -18.24 6.97 12.89
CA GLU A 97 -18.06 7.90 11.78
C GLU A 97 -17.15 9.05 12.20
N ASP A 98 -15.84 8.81 12.19
CA ASP A 98 -14.82 9.83 12.45
C ASP A 98 -13.71 9.66 11.41
N ASP A 99 -13.86 10.32 10.26
CA ASP A 99 -12.87 10.78 9.25
C ASP A 99 -11.56 10.00 8.98
N ASN A 100 -11.40 8.75 9.41
CA ASN A 100 -10.14 8.02 9.42
C ASN A 100 -9.87 7.25 8.11
N ASP A 101 -10.22 7.87 6.98
CA ASP A 101 -9.96 7.35 5.63
C ASP A 101 -8.46 7.22 5.34
N ASN A 102 -7.58 7.69 6.24
CA ASN A 102 -6.13 7.69 6.05
C ASN A 102 -5.33 6.77 6.99
N ILE A 103 -5.98 5.73 7.53
CA ILE A 103 -5.31 4.69 8.29
C ILE A 103 -4.85 3.53 7.39
N ALA A 104 -3.69 2.96 7.71
CA ALA A 104 -3.23 1.67 7.20
C ALA A 104 -2.64 0.80 8.32
N TYR A 105 -2.52 -0.49 8.07
CA TYR A 105 -2.07 -1.49 9.01
C TYR A 105 -0.75 -2.12 8.57
N ARG A 106 0.11 -2.46 9.52
CA ARG A 106 1.39 -3.11 9.26
C ARG A 106 1.66 -4.26 10.22
N ASN A 107 1.95 -5.43 9.65
CA ASN A 107 2.66 -6.48 10.39
C ASN A 107 4.16 -6.20 10.32
N PRO A 108 4.84 -5.90 11.44
CA PRO A 108 6.27 -5.68 11.44
C PRO A 108 7.01 -7.03 11.37
N ARG A 109 8.31 -6.99 11.08
CA ARG A 109 9.15 -8.18 11.30
C ARG A 109 9.43 -8.39 12.78
N MET A 110 9.83 -9.62 13.11
CA MET A 110 10.27 -9.99 14.46
C MET A 110 11.38 -9.10 15.02
N GLY A 111 12.35 -8.69 14.21
CA GLY A 111 13.40 -7.75 14.65
C GLY A 111 13.03 -6.26 14.53
N GLU A 112 11.84 -5.93 14.03
CA GLU A 112 11.33 -4.55 13.95
C GLU A 112 10.51 -4.21 15.22
N HIS A 113 9.77 -5.15 15.79
CA HIS A 113 9.11 -4.94 17.09
C HIS A 113 10.07 -5.28 18.26
N PRO A 114 10.06 -4.51 19.37
CA PRO A 114 9.30 -3.29 19.63
C PRO A 114 10.02 -1.99 19.21
N SER A 115 11.23 -2.08 18.65
CA SER A 115 12.08 -0.90 18.41
C SER A 115 11.44 0.15 17.51
N VAL A 116 10.53 -0.22 16.60
CA VAL A 116 9.79 0.72 15.73
C VAL A 116 8.93 1.72 16.50
N LEU A 117 8.58 1.45 17.76
CA LEU A 117 7.85 2.41 18.61
C LEU A 117 8.71 3.63 18.97
N VAL A 118 10.03 3.46 19.03
CA VAL A 118 10.99 4.54 19.30
C VAL A 118 11.58 5.05 17.99
N THR A 119 11.84 4.12 17.07
CA THR A 119 12.66 4.38 15.89
C THR A 119 11.88 4.46 14.60
N GLY A 120 10.57 4.25 14.55
CA GLY A 120 9.77 4.24 13.31
C GLY A 120 10.05 3.05 12.39
N PHE A 121 9.45 3.04 11.20
CA PHE A 121 9.77 2.07 10.15
C PHE A 121 10.63 2.67 9.05
N TYR A 122 11.75 2.01 8.78
CA TYR A 122 12.61 2.27 7.65
C TYR A 122 12.43 1.24 6.53
N PRO A 123 12.63 1.63 5.26
CA PRO A 123 12.70 0.67 4.17
C PRO A 123 13.96 -0.19 4.32
N LYS A 124 13.91 -1.43 3.84
CA LYS A 124 15.05 -2.35 3.95
C LYS A 124 16.30 -1.86 3.23
N ASN A 125 16.13 -1.09 2.17
CA ASN A 125 17.20 -0.48 1.41
C ASN A 125 16.71 0.80 0.75
N LEU A 126 16.99 1.94 1.38
CA LEU A 126 16.59 3.26 0.90
C LEU A 126 17.18 3.61 -0.47
N GLY A 127 18.37 3.10 -0.80
CA GLY A 127 19.04 3.33 -2.08
C GLY A 127 18.61 2.38 -3.20
N ALA A 128 17.65 1.48 -2.95
CA ALA A 128 17.15 0.60 -3.99
C ALA A 128 16.27 1.34 -5.01
N ASN A 129 16.26 0.86 -6.25
CA ASN A 129 15.48 1.45 -7.33
C ASN A 129 14.64 0.38 -8.05
N TYR A 130 13.89 -0.41 -7.27
CA TYR A 130 12.99 -1.41 -7.84
C TYR A 130 11.69 -0.77 -8.29
N SER A 131 11.11 -1.26 -9.38
CA SER A 131 9.75 -0.86 -9.76
C SER A 131 8.72 -1.32 -8.73
N VAL A 132 7.59 -0.60 -8.62
CA VAL A 132 6.43 -1.04 -7.84
C VAL A 132 6.00 -2.46 -8.24
N THR A 133 5.90 -2.74 -9.54
CA THR A 133 5.56 -4.09 -10.04
C THR A 133 6.51 -5.16 -9.51
N THR A 134 7.83 -4.91 -9.55
CA THR A 134 8.82 -5.87 -9.04
C THR A 134 8.69 -6.08 -7.54
N HIS A 135 8.47 -5.01 -6.77
CA HIS A 135 8.23 -5.08 -5.34
C HIS A 135 7.00 -5.93 -5.01
N VAL A 136 5.85 -5.61 -5.60
CA VAL A 136 4.58 -6.34 -5.38
C VAL A 136 4.71 -7.82 -5.74
N ARG A 137 5.36 -8.13 -6.87
CA ARG A 137 5.56 -9.52 -7.35
C ARG A 137 6.42 -10.38 -6.44
N ARG A 138 7.41 -9.77 -5.79
CA ARG A 138 8.42 -10.50 -5.00
C ARG A 138 8.27 -10.29 -3.49
N GLY A 139 7.41 -9.35 -3.10
CA GLY A 139 7.09 -9.01 -1.71
C GLY A 139 8.33 -8.89 -0.84
N SER A 140 8.26 -9.53 0.32
CA SER A 140 9.29 -9.49 1.36
C SER A 140 10.61 -10.21 0.99
N SER A 141 10.74 -10.86 -0.16
CA SER A 141 12.00 -11.52 -0.55
C SER A 141 13.08 -10.53 -1.02
N LEU A 142 12.69 -9.33 -1.46
CA LEU A 142 13.64 -8.29 -1.89
C LEU A 142 13.90 -7.27 -0.77
N LYS A 143 15.11 -6.72 -0.77
CA LYS A 143 15.46 -5.50 -0.02
C LYS A 143 15.18 -4.29 -0.91
N THR A 144 13.96 -3.77 -0.82
CA THR A 144 13.48 -2.64 -1.62
C THR A 144 13.44 -1.35 -0.80
N GLN A 145 13.19 -0.25 -1.49
CA GLN A 145 12.99 1.08 -0.95
C GLN A 145 11.56 1.32 -0.43
N TYR A 146 10.69 0.30 -0.48
CA TYR A 146 9.29 0.42 -0.09
C TYR A 146 9.02 -0.23 1.27
N ILE A 147 8.16 0.43 2.05
CA ILE A 147 7.54 -0.13 3.25
C ILE A 147 6.10 -0.51 2.87
N SER A 148 5.77 -1.81 2.91
CA SER A 148 4.40 -2.27 2.63
C SER A 148 3.49 -2.13 3.85
N LEU A 149 2.28 -1.63 3.61
CA LEU A 149 1.15 -1.50 4.51
C LEU A 149 -0.09 -2.11 3.83
N THR A 150 -1.21 -2.20 4.55
CA THR A 150 -2.51 -2.58 3.98
C THR A 150 -3.63 -1.70 4.51
N ARG A 151 -4.64 -1.37 3.67
CA ARG A 151 -5.88 -0.71 4.14
C ARG A 151 -6.82 -1.66 4.88
N SER A 152 -6.60 -2.98 4.83
CA SER A 152 -7.51 -3.97 5.39
C SER A 152 -6.95 -4.59 6.67
N LEU A 153 -7.64 -4.36 7.79
CA LEU A 153 -7.33 -5.02 9.06
C LEU A 153 -7.44 -6.55 8.93
N ASP A 154 -8.41 -7.07 8.17
CA ASP A 154 -8.56 -8.50 7.95
C ASP A 154 -7.36 -9.11 7.23
N VAL A 155 -6.82 -8.41 6.22
CA VAL A 155 -5.58 -8.82 5.55
C VAL A 155 -4.40 -8.80 6.51
N ALA A 156 -4.31 -7.80 7.39
CA ALA A 156 -3.28 -7.73 8.41
C ALA A 156 -3.40 -8.89 9.42
N ARG A 157 -4.60 -9.14 9.97
CA ARG A 157 -4.90 -10.25 10.88
C ARG A 157 -4.58 -11.61 10.25
N GLY A 158 -4.93 -11.82 8.97
CA GLY A 158 -4.64 -13.06 8.25
C GLY A 158 -3.15 -13.38 8.06
N LYS A 159 -2.25 -12.41 8.30
CA LYS A 159 -0.78 -12.56 8.21
C LYS A 159 -0.08 -12.26 9.53
N GLN A 160 -0.82 -12.05 10.61
CA GLN A 160 -0.28 -11.66 11.90
C GLN A 160 0.53 -12.81 12.50
N ASN A 161 1.69 -12.48 13.06
CA ASN A 161 2.40 -13.39 13.95
C ASN A 161 1.78 -13.25 15.36
N PRO A 162 1.37 -14.35 16.03
CA PRO A 162 0.72 -14.28 17.35
C PRO A 162 1.51 -13.51 18.41
N ASP A 163 2.84 -13.50 18.33
CA ASP A 163 3.73 -12.87 19.31
C ASP A 163 4.02 -11.40 19.00
N ILE A 164 3.44 -10.85 17.92
CA ILE A 164 3.74 -9.53 17.41
C ILE A 164 2.44 -8.80 17.08
N PRO A 165 2.22 -7.59 17.61
CA PRO A 165 1.00 -6.86 17.32
C PRO A 165 1.02 -6.26 15.91
N ILE A 166 -0.16 -6.00 15.36
CA ILE A 166 -0.34 -5.19 14.15
C ILE A 166 -0.21 -3.72 14.53
N TYR A 167 0.50 -2.93 13.74
CA TYR A 167 0.66 -1.49 13.97
C TYR A 167 -0.39 -0.73 13.16
N VAL A 168 -1.04 0.25 13.80
CA VAL A 168 -1.98 1.17 13.19
C VAL A 168 -1.22 2.44 12.80
N ILE A 169 -1.16 2.72 11.51
CA ILE A 169 -0.37 3.80 10.92
C ILE A 169 -1.29 4.87 10.36
N ASP A 170 -1.05 6.11 10.75
CA ASP A 170 -1.61 7.30 10.14
C ASP A 170 -0.77 7.73 8.93
N LEU A 171 -1.37 7.68 7.75
CA LEU A 171 -0.70 7.99 6.50
C LEU A 171 -0.43 9.49 6.29
N ASP A 172 -1.13 10.40 7.00
CA ASP A 172 -0.85 11.84 6.92
C ASP A 172 0.46 12.23 7.59
N LEU A 173 0.92 11.40 8.53
CA LEU A 173 2.16 11.61 9.28
C LEU A 173 3.35 10.88 8.67
N VAL A 174 3.15 10.13 7.58
CA VAL A 174 4.23 9.45 6.87
C VAL A 174 5.10 10.47 6.12
N VAL A 175 6.42 10.30 6.18
CA VAL A 175 7.35 11.14 5.40
C VAL A 175 7.72 10.42 4.10
N GLY A 176 7.37 11.03 2.98
CA GLY A 176 7.68 10.52 1.64
C GLY A 176 6.43 10.41 0.78
N GLU A 177 6.49 9.52 -0.21
CA GLU A 177 5.35 9.27 -1.10
C GLU A 177 4.56 8.05 -0.62
N VAL A 178 3.25 8.25 -0.44
CA VAL A 178 2.28 7.17 -0.22
C VAL A 178 1.65 6.76 -1.55
N ILE A 179 1.81 5.49 -1.92
CA ILE A 179 1.25 4.91 -3.13
C ILE A 179 0.18 3.90 -2.73
N ASP A 180 -1.08 4.34 -2.79
CA ASP A 180 -2.22 3.50 -2.43
C ASP A 180 -2.65 2.61 -3.60
N LEU A 181 -2.20 1.36 -3.61
CA LEU A 181 -2.52 0.38 -4.64
C LEU A 181 -3.85 -0.34 -4.37
N SER A 182 -4.54 -0.04 -3.26
CA SER A 182 -5.92 -0.48 -3.07
C SER A 182 -6.85 0.22 -4.07
N ILE A 183 -6.53 1.47 -4.42
CA ILE A 183 -7.30 2.29 -5.36
C ILE A 183 -7.02 1.84 -6.81
N PRO A 184 -8.05 1.45 -7.59
CA PRO A 184 -7.85 0.87 -8.93
C PRO A 184 -7.07 1.73 -9.91
N ASN A 185 -7.35 3.03 -9.99
CA ASN A 185 -6.68 3.94 -10.93
C ASN A 185 -5.19 4.15 -10.59
N VAL A 186 -4.84 4.28 -9.31
CA VAL A 186 -3.45 4.37 -8.85
C VAL A 186 -2.73 3.07 -9.14
N ARG A 187 -3.35 1.93 -8.83
CA ARG A 187 -2.82 0.60 -9.12
C ARG A 187 -2.55 0.38 -10.60
N ASP A 188 -3.49 0.75 -11.47
CA ASP A 188 -3.35 0.61 -12.92
C ASP A 188 -2.26 1.52 -13.50
N ALA A 189 -2.10 2.74 -12.96
CA ALA A 189 -1.05 3.66 -13.36
C ALA A 189 0.35 3.20 -12.91
N ARG A 190 0.46 2.62 -11.71
CA ARG A 190 1.74 2.18 -11.12
C ARG A 190 2.17 0.77 -11.54
N ILE A 191 1.22 -0.04 -12.01
CA ILE A 191 1.44 -1.42 -12.47
C ILE A 191 0.82 -1.60 -13.88
N PRO A 192 1.27 -0.83 -14.89
CA PRO A 192 0.72 -0.93 -16.23
C PRO A 192 1.21 -2.25 -16.84
N ARG A 193 0.28 -3.15 -17.16
CA ARG A 193 0.50 -4.42 -17.91
C ARG A 193 0.93 -5.65 -17.09
N ASP A 194 0.85 -5.65 -15.76
CA ASP A 194 1.03 -6.89 -14.96
C ASP A 194 -0.24 -7.21 -14.16
N GLN A 195 -1.11 -8.04 -14.74
CA GLN A 195 -2.38 -8.42 -14.11
C GLN A 195 -2.17 -9.18 -12.79
N ILE A 196 -1.12 -9.99 -12.68
CA ILE A 196 -0.91 -10.80 -11.48
C ILE A 196 -0.47 -9.89 -10.33
N ALA A 197 0.43 -8.96 -10.59
CA ALA A 197 0.82 -7.95 -9.61
C ALA A 197 -0.38 -7.09 -9.17
N ARG A 198 -1.25 -6.68 -10.11
CA ARG A 198 -2.48 -5.96 -9.78
C ARG A 198 -3.42 -6.77 -8.89
N ASN A 199 -3.58 -8.06 -9.18
CA ASN A 199 -4.42 -8.93 -8.36
C ASN A 199 -3.87 -9.07 -6.94
N TYR A 200 -2.54 -9.22 -6.77
CA TYR A 200 -1.93 -9.27 -5.45
C TYR A 200 -2.10 -7.96 -4.67
N ALA A 201 -1.84 -6.82 -5.30
CA ALA A 201 -2.01 -5.51 -4.67
C ALA A 201 -3.49 -5.27 -4.29
N ALA A 202 -4.44 -5.67 -5.14
CA ALA A 202 -5.87 -5.58 -4.86
C ALA A 202 -6.28 -6.47 -3.69
N SER A 203 -5.92 -7.76 -3.72
CA SER A 203 -6.33 -8.73 -2.69
C SER A 203 -5.74 -8.43 -1.32
N SER A 204 -4.61 -7.73 -1.29
CA SER A 204 -3.97 -7.32 -0.04
C SER A 204 -4.28 -5.88 0.36
N ALA A 205 -5.10 -5.17 -0.42
CA ALA A 205 -5.37 -3.74 -0.26
C ALA A 205 -4.06 -2.94 0.00
N GLU A 206 -3.04 -3.22 -0.81
CA GLU A 206 -1.65 -2.82 -0.54
C GLU A 206 -1.48 -1.30 -0.62
N VAL A 207 -0.75 -0.75 0.34
CA VAL A 207 -0.24 0.62 0.33
C VAL A 207 1.26 0.56 0.46
N LEU A 208 1.98 1.30 -0.37
CA LEU A 208 3.43 1.39 -0.32
C LEU A 208 3.86 2.78 0.15
N VAL A 209 4.82 2.83 1.06
CA VAL A 209 5.51 4.07 1.41
C VAL A 209 6.89 4.05 0.76
N LEU A 210 7.16 5.04 -0.08
CA LEU A 210 8.50 5.38 -0.56
C LEU A 210 9.05 6.51 0.30
N GLY A 211 9.78 6.14 1.34
CA GLY A 211 10.19 7.06 2.40
C GLY A 211 10.28 6.33 3.73
N TRP A 212 9.75 6.93 4.78
CA TRP A 212 9.87 6.46 6.15
C TRP A 212 8.57 6.71 6.92
N ILE A 213 8.28 5.85 7.90
CA ILE A 213 7.11 6.01 8.78
C ILE A 213 7.65 6.39 10.17
N PRO A 214 7.47 7.63 10.62
CA PRO A 214 7.99 8.02 11.92
C PRO A 214 7.22 7.40 13.09
N PRO A 215 7.80 7.38 14.31
CA PRO A 215 7.11 6.95 15.53
C PRO A 215 5.77 7.65 15.73
N GLU A 216 5.68 8.96 15.50
CA GLU A 216 4.45 9.73 15.68
C GLU A 216 3.33 9.33 14.70
N ALA A 217 3.66 8.66 13.59
CA ALA A 217 2.65 8.09 12.68
C ALA A 217 2.05 6.78 13.22
N ILE A 218 2.62 6.18 14.27
CA ILE A 218 2.09 4.97 14.91
C ILE A 218 1.05 5.40 15.96
N ARG A 219 -0.22 5.18 15.64
CA ARG A 219 -1.35 5.56 16.52
C ARG A 219 -1.63 4.55 17.63
N GLY A 220 -1.12 3.33 17.48
CA GLY A 220 -1.31 2.25 18.44
C GLY A 220 -1.05 0.88 17.82
N THR A 221 -1.37 -0.15 18.58
CA THR A 221 -1.14 -1.55 18.18
C THR A 221 -2.35 -2.44 18.47
N ILE A 222 -2.56 -3.46 17.65
CA ILE A 222 -3.64 -4.46 17.80
C ILE A 222 -3.00 -5.81 18.10
N ASN A 223 -3.22 -6.30 19.31
CA ASN A 223 -2.73 -7.60 19.76
C ASN A 223 -3.45 -8.76 19.08
N PHE A 224 -2.80 -9.93 19.05
CA PHE A 224 -3.42 -11.13 18.52
C PHE A 224 -4.59 -11.55 19.43
N MET A 225 -5.81 -11.57 18.89
CA MET A 225 -6.96 -12.09 19.61
C MET A 225 -6.93 -13.61 19.53
N GLN A 226 -6.61 -14.28 20.63
CA GLN A 226 -6.93 -15.70 20.75
C GLN A 226 -8.45 -15.82 20.72
N SER A 227 -8.98 -16.60 19.76
CA SER A 227 -10.37 -17.01 19.79
C SER A 227 -10.64 -17.63 21.17
N VAL A 228 -11.39 -16.92 22.00
CA VAL A 228 -11.99 -17.51 23.19
C VAL A 228 -12.97 -18.57 22.69
N GLY A 229 -12.54 -19.83 22.77
CA GLY A 229 -13.38 -20.96 22.41
C GLY A 229 -14.62 -20.97 23.32
N ASN A 230 -15.79 -20.90 22.70
CA ASN A 230 -17.07 -21.27 23.32
C ASN A 230 -17.20 -22.79 23.40
#